data_AF-A0A1I0R4R2-F1
#
_entry.id   AF-A0A1I0R4R2-F1
#
_cell.length_a   1.000
_cell.length_b   1.000
_cell.length_c   1.000
_cell.angle_alpha   90.00
_cell.angle_beta   90.00
_cell.angle_gamma   90.00
#
_symmetry.space_group_name_H-M   'P 1'
#
loop_
_entity.id
_entity.type
_entity.pdbx_description
1 polymer ?
#
loop_
_entity_poly.entity_id
_entity_poly.type
_entity_poly.pdbx_seq_one_letter_code
_entity_poly.pdbx_strand_id
1 'polypeptide(L)'
;MNIRIPKIAGIAMAVIFSGQILFHLLIITKVLPYSIVWGGKLRTPMEMYRLEAIAVLMNVCFLLIVLGKRKVMKLPANQLVLTISLWVMCVLFFVNTLGNLISVNKWEQLIFTPMTIILCICSAVLARTR
;
A
#
# COMPACT_ATOMS: atom_id res chain seq x y z
N MET A 1 -8.13 -1.94 24.05
CA MET A 1 -7.07 -1.58 23.07
C MET A 1 -6.80 -0.09 23.22
N ASN A 2 -5.56 0.31 23.51
CA ASN A 2 -5.21 1.72 23.75
C ASN A 2 -5.55 2.55 22.49
N ILE A 3 -6.46 3.53 22.59
CA ILE A 3 -7.04 4.28 21.45
C ILE A 3 -5.95 4.96 20.58
N ARG A 4 -4.77 5.20 21.15
CA ARG A 4 -3.62 5.78 20.46
C ARG A 4 -3.06 4.88 19.36
N ILE A 5 -3.00 3.56 19.56
CA ILE A 5 -2.32 2.64 18.63
C ILE A 5 -3.02 2.58 17.26
N PRO A 6 -4.35 2.37 17.16
CA PRO A 6 -5.02 2.35 15.86
C PRO A 6 -5.01 3.70 15.16
N LYS A 7 -5.04 4.81 15.92
CA LYS A 7 -4.91 6.16 15.36
C LYS A 7 -3.54 6.33 14.69
N ILE A 8 -2.47 5.93 15.36
CA ILE A 8 -1.10 5.98 14.81
C ILE A 8 -1.01 5.08 13.57
N ALA A 9 -1.49 3.82 13.65
CA ALA A 9 -1.49 2.89 12.52
C ALA A 9 -2.19 3.48 11.30
N GLY A 10 -3.38 4.06 11.49
CA GLY A 10 -4.14 4.68 10.40
C GLY A 10 -3.53 5.98 9.85
N ILE A 11 -2.70 6.69 10.62
CA ILE A 11 -1.92 7.83 10.10
C ILE A 11 -0.73 7.31 9.30
N ALA A 12 0.02 6.34 9.84
CA ALA A 12 1.16 5.74 9.18
C ALA A 12 0.77 5.15 7.82
N MET A 13 -0.31 4.37 7.75
CA MET A 13 -0.83 3.84 6.49
C MET A 13 -1.19 4.94 5.49
N ALA A 14 -1.87 6.00 5.93
CA ALA A 14 -2.25 7.10 5.05
C ALA A 14 -1.01 7.81 4.47
N VAL A 15 0.00 8.08 5.31
CA VAL A 15 1.26 8.70 4.88
C VAL A 15 2.01 7.79 3.89
N ILE A 16 2.10 6.49 4.18
CA ILE A 16 2.77 5.53 3.30
C ILE A 16 2.06 5.47 1.93
N PHE A 17 0.73 5.32 1.89
CA PHE A 17 0.00 5.26 0.61
C PHE A 17 0.10 6.56 -0.18
N SER A 18 0.02 7.72 0.47
CA SER A 18 0.27 8.99 -0.21
C SER A 18 1.68 9.07 -0.79
N GLY A 19 2.70 8.62 -0.03
CA GLY A 19 4.07 8.53 -0.52
C GLY A 19 4.23 7.57 -1.70
N GLN A 20 3.58 6.41 -1.66
CA GLN A 20 3.60 5.43 -2.76
C GLN A 20 2.94 5.97 -4.02
N ILE A 21 1.81 6.68 -3.90
CA ILE A 21 1.15 7.33 -5.05
C ILE A 21 2.13 8.31 -5.72
N LEU A 22 2.78 9.17 -4.93
CA LEU A 22 3.77 10.11 -5.46
C LEU A 22 4.93 9.38 -6.12
N PHE A 23 5.44 8.32 -5.49
CA PHE A 23 6.52 7.50 -6.02
C PHE A 23 6.17 6.88 -7.39
N HIS A 24 4.99 6.27 -7.53
CA HIS A 24 4.55 5.71 -8.82
C HIS A 24 4.33 6.80 -9.89
N LEU A 25 3.83 7.99 -9.50
CA LEU A 25 3.74 9.13 -10.42
C LEU A 25 5.12 9.60 -10.91
N LEU A 26 6.14 9.57 -10.04
CA LEU A 26 7.53 9.88 -10.44
C LEU A 26 8.09 8.85 -11.44
N ILE A 27 7.69 7.58 -11.34
CA ILE A 27 8.07 6.54 -12.32
C ILE A 27 7.34 6.78 -13.66
N ILE A 28 6.03 7.05 -13.62
CA ILE A 28 5.23 7.33 -14.82
C ILE A 28 5.77 8.56 -15.57
N THR A 29 6.17 9.59 -14.85
CA THR A 29 6.80 10.80 -15.40
C THR A 29 8.28 10.61 -15.77
N LYS A 30 8.82 9.40 -15.60
CA LYS A 30 10.22 9.02 -15.90
C LYS A 30 11.27 9.79 -15.11
N VAL A 31 10.89 10.44 -14.01
CA VAL A 31 11.84 11.05 -13.07
C VAL A 31 12.63 9.96 -12.36
N LEU A 32 11.98 8.83 -12.07
CA LEU A 32 12.60 7.64 -11.50
C LEU A 32 12.62 6.47 -12.51
N PRO A 33 13.66 5.63 -12.51
CA PRO A 33 13.74 4.48 -13.40
C PRO A 33 12.77 3.38 -12.95
N TYR A 34 11.99 2.84 -13.89
CA TYR A 34 11.03 1.76 -13.60
C TYR A 34 11.68 0.38 -13.33
N SER A 35 13.02 0.28 -13.40
CA SER A 35 13.74 -0.94 -13.03
C SER A 35 13.76 -1.20 -11.52
N ILE A 36 13.41 -0.21 -10.69
CA ILE A 36 13.40 -0.33 -9.23
C ILE A 36 12.12 -0.96 -8.68
N VAL A 37 11.13 -1.21 -9.54
CA VAL A 37 9.82 -1.78 -9.20
C VAL A 37 9.57 -3.07 -9.99
N TRP A 38 8.59 -3.86 -9.57
CA TRP A 38 8.16 -5.11 -10.21
C TRP A 38 9.30 -6.11 -10.44
N GLY A 39 10.22 -6.22 -9.48
CA GLY A 39 11.40 -7.08 -9.56
C GLY A 39 12.37 -6.72 -10.66
N GLY A 40 12.28 -5.51 -11.23
CA GLY A 40 13.06 -5.11 -12.40
C GLY A 40 12.71 -5.87 -13.67
N LYS A 41 11.54 -6.51 -13.73
CA LYS A 41 11.13 -7.38 -14.85
C LYS A 41 10.44 -6.65 -16.00
N LEU A 42 10.06 -5.38 -15.81
CA LEU A 42 9.42 -4.56 -16.85
C LEU A 42 10.35 -4.39 -18.06
N ARG A 43 9.88 -4.77 -19.25
CA ARG A 43 10.70 -4.73 -20.47
C ARG A 43 10.32 -3.59 -21.40
N THR A 44 9.10 -3.08 -21.31
CA THR A 44 8.60 -2.06 -22.24
C THR A 44 7.98 -0.87 -21.52
N PRO A 45 8.04 0.34 -22.10
CA PRO A 45 7.35 1.51 -21.54
C PRO A 45 5.84 1.32 -21.42
N MET A 46 5.20 0.61 -22.36
CA MET A 46 3.77 0.33 -22.32
C MET A 46 3.40 -0.56 -21.13
N GLU A 47 4.20 -1.58 -20.84
CA GLU A 47 4.03 -2.45 -19.67
C GLU A 47 4.19 -1.66 -18.37
N MET A 48 5.21 -0.80 -18.31
CA MET A 48 5.41 0.14 -17.20
C MET A 48 4.18 1.01 -16.97
N TYR A 49 3.66 1.71 -17.99
CA TYR A 49 2.47 2.56 -17.82
C TYR A 49 1.25 1.80 -17.30
N ARG A 50 1.01 0.58 -17.79
CA ARG A 50 -0.14 -0.24 -17.35
C ARG A 50 0.00 -0.66 -15.89
N LEU A 51 1.15 -1.22 -15.51
CA LEU A 51 1.36 -1.74 -14.16
C LEU A 51 1.47 -0.60 -13.13
N GLU A 52 2.13 0.51 -13.47
CA GLU A 52 2.19 1.69 -12.60
C GLU A 52 0.82 2.36 -12.44
N ALA A 53 -0.01 2.43 -13.49
CA ALA A 53 -1.37 2.94 -13.37
C ALA A 53 -2.24 2.09 -12.43
N ILE A 54 -2.11 0.76 -12.51
CA ILE A 54 -2.77 -0.16 -11.57
C ILE A 54 -2.25 0.06 -10.15
N ALA A 55 -0.94 0.23 -9.96
CA ALA A 55 -0.34 0.49 -8.66
C ALA A 55 -0.85 1.80 -8.04
N VAL A 56 -0.93 2.89 -8.82
CA VAL A 56 -1.51 4.16 -8.39
C VAL A 56 -2.97 3.97 -7.97
N LEU A 57 -3.77 3.33 -8.82
CA LEU A 57 -5.18 3.09 -8.55
C LEU A 57 -5.39 2.29 -7.26
N MET A 58 -4.64 1.20 -7.08
CA MET A 58 -4.72 0.39 -5.86
C MET A 58 -4.34 1.19 -4.61
N ASN A 59 -3.25 1.96 -4.65
CA ASN A 59 -2.85 2.78 -3.52
C ASN A 59 -3.87 3.88 -3.18
N VAL A 60 -4.50 4.48 -4.19
CA VAL A 60 -5.63 5.41 -3.98
C VAL A 60 -6.78 4.69 -3.28
N CYS A 61 -7.19 3.52 -3.78
CA CYS A 61 -8.26 2.72 -3.15
C CYS A 61 -7.93 2.39 -1.68
N PHE A 62 -6.70 1.96 -1.40
CA PHE A 62 -6.24 1.66 -0.04
C PHE A 62 -6.27 2.89 0.87
N LEU A 63 -5.83 4.05 0.36
CA LEU A 63 -5.89 5.31 1.08
C LEU A 63 -7.34 5.68 1.44
N LEU A 64 -8.26 5.56 0.48
CA LEU A 64 -9.69 5.83 0.73
C LEU A 64 -10.26 4.90 1.80
N ILE A 65 -9.95 3.60 1.76
CA ILE A 65 -10.38 2.62 2.78
C ILE A 65 -9.90 3.04 4.18
N VAL A 66 -8.63 3.43 4.32
CA VAL A 66 -8.07 3.90 5.60
C VAL A 66 -8.75 5.17 6.08
N LEU A 67 -8.94 6.17 5.20
CA LEU A 67 -9.61 7.42 5.55
C LEU A 67 -11.08 7.21 5.94
N GLY A 68 -11.77 6.30 5.26
CA GLY A 68 -13.14 5.88 5.59
C GLY A 68 -13.24 5.18 6.93
N LYS A 69 -12.35 4.20 7.20
CA LYS A 69 -12.34 3.49 8.50
C LYS A 69 -12.07 4.45 9.66
N ARG A 70 -11.20 5.44 9.45
CA ARG A 70 -10.91 6.50 10.42
C ARG A 70 -11.98 7.59 10.52
N LYS A 71 -13.05 7.52 9.72
CA LYS A 71 -14.11 8.53 9.64
C LYS A 71 -13.62 9.94 9.28
N VAL A 72 -12.46 10.03 8.62
CA VAL A 72 -11.92 11.30 8.10
C VAL A 72 -12.69 11.74 6.86
N MET A 73 -13.14 10.77 6.06
CA MET A 73 -13.94 11.00 4.87
C MET A 73 -15.21 10.14 4.92
N LYS A 74 -16.34 10.70 4.50
CA LYS A 74 -17.60 9.95 4.37
C LYS A 74 -17.55 9.11 3.10
N LEU A 75 -17.34 7.81 3.26
CA LEU A 75 -17.51 6.84 2.18
C LEU A 75 -18.90 6.21 2.26
N PRO A 76 -19.52 5.84 1.13
CA PRO A 76 -20.79 5.09 1.12
C PRO A 76 -20.62 3.62 1.55
N ALA A 77 -19.49 3.24 2.15
CA ALA A 77 -19.20 1.89 2.63
C ALA A 77 -19.51 1.76 4.12
N ASN A 78 -20.15 0.66 4.51
CA ASN A 78 -20.40 0.36 5.92
C ASN A 78 -19.10 -0.08 6.64
N GLN A 79 -19.13 -0.11 7.98
CA GLN A 79 -17.97 -0.48 8.80
C GLN A 79 -17.50 -1.92 8.57
N LEU A 80 -18.41 -2.84 8.21
CA LEU A 80 -18.08 -4.23 7.94
C LEU A 80 -17.23 -4.34 6.66
N VAL A 81 -17.65 -3.69 5.58
CA VAL A 81 -16.93 -3.65 4.30
C VAL A 81 -15.52 -3.10 4.50
N LEU A 82 -15.38 -1.97 5.19
CA LEU A 82 -14.07 -1.37 5.46
C LEU A 82 -13.16 -2.29 6.29
N THR A 83 -13.75 -3.02 7.24
CA THR A 83 -13.01 -3.98 8.08
C THR A 83 -12.54 -5.20 7.29
N ILE A 84 -13.40 -5.75 6.43
CA ILE A 84 -13.05 -6.85 5.52
C ILE A 84 -11.96 -6.40 4.56
N SER A 85 -12.08 -5.20 3.97
CA SER A 85 -11.07 -4.64 3.08
C SER A 85 -9.70 -4.52 3.76
N LEU A 86 -9.64 -4.11 5.02
CA LEU A 86 -8.38 -4.05 5.78
C LEU A 86 -7.76 -5.44 6.04
N TRP A 87 -8.58 -6.47 6.25
CA TRP A 87 -8.08 -7.85 6.34
C TRP A 87 -7.54 -8.35 5.00
N VAL A 88 -8.24 -8.05 3.89
CA VAL A 88 -7.75 -8.36 2.54
C VAL A 88 -6.42 -7.64 2.28
N MET A 89 -6.32 -6.37 2.64
CA MET A 89 -5.07 -5.61 2.57
C MET A 89 -3.95 -6.24 3.40
N CYS A 90 -4.25 -6.69 4.62
CA CYS A 90 -3.29 -7.39 5.47
C CYS A 90 -2.70 -8.63 4.77
N VAL A 91 -3.56 -9.49 4.21
CA VAL A 91 -3.12 -10.68 3.47
C VAL A 91 -2.31 -10.28 2.24
N LEU A 92 -2.78 -9.28 1.49
CA LEU A 92 -2.08 -8.77 0.32
C LEU A 92 -0.68 -8.26 0.66
N PHE A 93 -0.50 -7.50 1.74
CA PHE A 93 0.81 -6.99 2.16
C PHE A 93 1.71 -8.08 2.73
N PHE A 94 1.14 -9.10 3.36
CA PHE A 94 1.88 -10.30 3.74
C PHE A 94 2.45 -11.01 2.50
N VAL A 95 1.64 -11.23 1.48
CA VAL A 95 2.08 -11.83 0.20
C VAL A 95 3.11 -10.93 -0.50
N ASN A 96 2.92 -9.61 -0.50
CA ASN A 96 3.92 -8.67 -1.05
C ASN A 96 5.24 -8.74 -0.30
N THR A 97 5.22 -8.92 1.02
CA THR A 97 6.45 -9.09 1.81
C THR A 97 7.21 -10.33 1.36
N LEU A 98 6.51 -11.46 1.15
CA LEU A 98 7.14 -12.67 0.59
C LEU A 98 7.70 -12.41 -0.82
N GLY A 99 6.96 -11.70 -1.67
CA GLY A 99 7.42 -11.32 -3.01
C GLY A 99 8.69 -10.47 -2.98
N ASN A 100 8.74 -9.45 -2.10
CA ASN A 100 9.89 -8.57 -1.94
C ASN A 100 11.12 -9.31 -1.40
N LEU A 101 10.93 -10.26 -0.48
CA LEU A 101 12.02 -11.10 0.06
C LEU A 101 12.62 -12.02 -1.00
N ILE A 102 11.81 -12.53 -1.92
CA ILE A 102 12.24 -13.45 -3.00
C ILE A 102 12.78 -12.66 -4.21
N SER A 103 12.49 -11.35 -4.30
CA SER A 103 12.91 -10.53 -5.42
C SER A 103 14.43 -10.45 -5.54
N VAL A 104 14.94 -10.40 -6.77
CA VAL A 104 16.37 -10.17 -7.06
C VAL A 104 16.76 -8.70 -6.92
N ASN A 105 15.78 -7.80 -6.74
CA ASN A 105 16.00 -6.36 -6.68
C ASN A 105 16.29 -5.90 -5.25
N LYS A 106 17.50 -5.34 -5.03
CA LYS A 106 17.96 -4.85 -3.72
C LYS A 106 17.07 -3.74 -3.15
N TRP A 107 16.48 -2.89 -4.00
CA TRP A 107 15.59 -1.82 -3.55
C TRP A 107 14.30 -2.36 -2.95
N GLU A 108 13.76 -3.42 -3.55
CA GLU A 108 12.55 -4.07 -3.04
C GLU A 108 12.81 -4.78 -1.72
N GLN A 109 13.95 -5.48 -1.62
CA GLN A 109 14.36 -6.11 -0.37
C GLN A 109 14.56 -5.10 0.76
N LEU A 110 15.30 -4.01 0.52
CA LEU A 110 15.74 -3.09 1.58
C LEU A 110 14.67 -2.07 1.99
N ILE A 111 13.88 -1.57 1.05
CA ILE A 111 12.91 -0.48 1.30
C ILE A 111 11.48 -1.02 1.32
N PHE A 112 11.07 -1.79 0.31
CA PHE A 112 9.68 -2.23 0.21
C PHE A 112 9.33 -3.34 1.18
N THR A 113 10.25 -4.25 1.53
CA THR A 113 10.00 -5.29 2.54
C THR A 113 9.61 -4.71 3.92
N PRO A 114 10.41 -3.82 4.56
CA PRO A 114 10.00 -3.26 5.85
C PRO A 114 8.72 -2.43 5.73
N MET A 115 8.51 -1.75 4.59
CA MET A 115 7.28 -1.01 4.33
C MET A 115 6.05 -1.92 4.29
N THR A 116 6.10 -3.04 3.57
CA THR A 116 4.98 -3.99 3.48
C THR A 116 4.72 -4.72 4.79
N ILE A 117 5.75 -4.97 5.59
CA ILE A 117 5.60 -5.48 6.97
C ILE A 117 4.81 -4.48 7.83
N ILE A 118 5.20 -3.20 7.81
CA ILE A 118 4.51 -2.14 8.56
C ILE A 118 3.05 -2.04 8.12
N LEU A 119 2.79 -2.04 6.80
CA LEU A 119 1.44 -1.98 6.24
C LEU A 119 0.61 -3.21 6.62
N CYS A 120 1.18 -4.41 6.63
CA CYS A 120 0.52 -5.63 7.07
C CYS A 120 0.06 -5.52 8.52
N ILE A 121 0.98 -5.16 9.43
CA ILE A 121 0.69 -5.04 10.87
C ILE A 121 -0.35 -3.95 11.12
N CYS A 122 -0.16 -2.77 10.50
CA CYS A 122 -1.07 -1.64 10.67
C CYS A 122 -2.48 -1.94 10.14
N SER A 123 -2.59 -2.68 9.02
CA SER A 123 -3.87 -3.16 8.49
C SER A 123 -4.60 -4.04 9.49
N ALA A 124 -3.91 -5.03 10.09
CA ALA A 124 -4.49 -5.90 11.12
C ALA A 124 -4.92 -5.13 12.38
N VAL A 125 -4.09 -4.18 12.84
CA VAL A 125 -4.39 -3.32 14.00
C VAL A 125 -5.64 -2.48 13.73
N LEU A 126 -5.74 -1.85 12.56
CA LEU A 126 -6.87 -1.01 12.21
C LEU A 126 -8.14 -1.84 11.96
N ALA A 127 -8.03 -3.03 11.36
CA ALA A 127 -9.15 -3.95 11.15
C ALA A 127 -9.81 -4.41 12.46
N ARG A 128 -9.04 -4.54 13.55
CA ARG A 128 -9.55 -4.93 14.87
C ARG A 128 -10.30 -3.81 15.61
N THR A 129 -10.36 -2.60 15.05
CA THR A 129 -11.16 -1.52 15.62
C THR A 129 -12.63 -1.66 15.24
N ARG A 130 -13.52 -1.49 16.23
CA ARG A 130 -14.97 -1.40 16.01
C ARG A 130 -15.31 -0.11 15.25
#